data_AF-A0A4R8GE25-F1
#
_entry.id   AF-A0A4R8GE25-F1
#
_cell.length_a   1.000
_cell.length_b   1.000
_cell.length_c   1.000
_cell.angle_alpha   90.00
_cell.angle_beta   90.00
_cell.angle_gamma   90.00
#
_symmetry.space_group_name_H-M   'P 1'
#
loop_
_entity.id
_entity.type
_entity.pdbx_description
1 polymer ?
#
loop_
_entity_poly.entity_id
_entity_poly.type
_entity_poly.pdbx_seq_one_letter_code
_entity_poly.pdbx_strand_id
1 'polypeptide(L)'
;MRENIKEFMFNSKKYRVIKMIIFFIFLVIVNISRLYVDKYLLYLFFISVLIVLSFVMLLKLFWYERKKNVRTSVMDWILTISIVVLLVYILFEYLQL
;
A
#
# COMPACT_ATOMS: atom_id res chain seq x y z
N MET A 1 20.95 2.97 -8.99
CA MET A 1 19.57 2.43 -8.89
C MET A 1 19.15 2.03 -7.47
N ARG A 2 19.91 1.18 -6.74
CA ARG A 2 19.52 0.73 -5.38
C ARG A 2 19.35 1.87 -4.36
N GLU A 3 20.17 2.92 -4.44
CA GLU A 3 20.06 4.07 -3.54
C GLU A 3 18.79 4.89 -3.77
N ASN A 4 18.40 5.12 -5.02
CA ASN A 4 17.16 5.84 -5.34
C ASN A 4 15.92 5.09 -4.84
N ILE A 5 15.91 3.75 -4.88
CA ILE A 5 14.80 2.94 -4.35
C ILE A 5 14.73 3.05 -2.82
N LYS A 6 15.88 2.98 -2.13
CA LYS A 6 15.93 3.23 -0.69
C LYS A 6 15.47 4.65 -0.36
N GLU A 7 15.95 5.65 -1.09
CA GLU A 7 15.55 7.04 -0.87
C GLU A 7 14.05 7.23 -1.10
N PHE A 8 13.50 6.63 -2.14
CA PHE A 8 12.05 6.63 -2.39
C PHE A 8 11.27 5.96 -1.26
N MET A 9 11.67 4.76 -0.82
CA MET A 9 10.99 4.05 0.27
C MET A 9 11.07 4.80 1.62
N PHE A 10 12.23 5.39 1.94
CA PHE A 10 12.55 5.87 3.28
C PHE A 10 12.62 7.40 3.43
N ASN A 11 12.45 8.17 2.35
CA ASN A 11 12.33 9.63 2.44
C ASN A 11 10.86 10.04 2.30
N SER A 12 10.10 9.89 3.38
CA SER A 12 8.66 10.21 3.41
C SER A 12 8.38 11.68 3.18
N LYS A 13 9.26 12.62 3.57
CA LYS A 13 9.09 14.06 3.32
C LYS A 13 9.20 14.41 1.83
N LYS A 14 10.24 13.92 1.15
CA LYS A 14 10.52 14.26 -0.26
C LYS A 14 9.51 13.64 -1.22
N TYR A 15 9.12 12.39 -0.99
CA TYR A 15 8.27 11.62 -1.91
C TYR A 15 6.82 11.51 -1.46
N ARG A 16 6.37 12.32 -0.48
CA ARG A 16 5.02 12.24 0.08
C ARG A 16 3.93 12.37 -0.97
N VAL A 17 4.06 13.42 -1.80
CA VAL A 17 3.08 13.75 -2.85
C VAL A 17 3.07 12.66 -3.92
N ILE A 18 4.26 12.21 -4.34
CA ILE A 18 4.40 11.16 -5.35
C ILE A 18 3.76 9.85 -4.88
N LYS A 19 3.96 9.46 -3.61
CA LYS A 19 3.33 8.26 -3.02
C LYS A 19 1.81 8.39 -2.95
N MET A 20 1.28 9.56 -2.61
CA MET A 20 -0.16 9.82 -2.64
C MET A 20 -0.72 9.74 -4.06
N ILE A 21 -0.05 10.35 -5.04
CA ILE A 21 -0.46 10.29 -6.46
C ILE A 21 -0.50 8.84 -6.93
N ILE A 22 0.54 8.03 -6.64
CA ILE A 22 0.57 6.61 -7.00
C ILE A 22 -0.60 5.86 -6.36
N PHE A 23 -0.91 6.14 -5.09
CA PHE A 23 -2.05 5.52 -4.39
C PHE A 23 -3.40 5.90 -5.02
N PHE A 24 -3.58 7.17 -5.40
CA PHE A 24 -4.79 7.61 -6.11
C PHE A 24 -4.91 6.99 -7.50
N ILE A 25 -3.83 6.96 -8.27
CA ILE A 25 -3.79 6.31 -9.59
C ILE A 25 -4.16 4.83 -9.44
N PHE A 26 -3.59 4.16 -8.43
CA PHE A 26 -3.93 2.77 -8.12
C PHE A 26 -5.43 2.61 -7.86
N LEU A 27 -6.03 3.45 -7.00
CA LEU A 27 -7.47 3.44 -6.73
C LEU A 27 -8.33 3.65 -7.98
N VAL A 28 -7.95 4.55 -8.88
CA VAL A 28 -8.67 4.78 -10.14
C VAL A 28 -8.61 3.54 -11.02
N ILE A 29 -7.42 2.95 -11.17
CA ILE A 29 -7.23 1.72 -11.95
C ILE A 29 -8.12 0.60 -11.39
N VAL A 30 -8.17 0.42 -10.05
CA VAL A 30 -9.06 -0.57 -9.41
C VAL A 30 -10.50 -0.40 -9.85
N ASN A 31 -11.02 0.83 -9.72
CA ASN A 31 -12.43 1.10 -9.98
C ASN A 31 -12.78 0.96 -11.46
N ILE A 32 -11.89 1.36 -12.36
CA ILE A 32 -12.08 1.16 -13.80
C ILE A 32 -12.05 -0.34 -14.11
N SER A 33 -11.05 -1.07 -13.62
CA SER A 33 -10.92 -2.50 -13.92
C SER A 33 -12.10 -3.34 -13.42
N ARG A 34 -12.77 -2.94 -12.32
CA ARG A 34 -14.03 -3.57 -11.85
C ARG A 34 -15.15 -3.58 -12.90
N LEU A 35 -15.13 -2.65 -13.86
CA LEU A 35 -16.15 -2.54 -14.91
C LEU A 35 -15.91 -3.49 -16.10
N TYR A 36 -14.66 -3.93 -16.32
CA TYR A 36 -14.26 -4.59 -17.56
C TYR A 36 -13.66 -5.99 -17.37
N VAL A 37 -13.26 -6.36 -16.15
CA VAL A 37 -12.57 -7.63 -15.87
C VAL A 37 -13.45 -8.55 -15.04
N ASP A 38 -13.30 -9.86 -15.23
CA ASP A 38 -13.90 -10.86 -14.37
C ASP A 38 -13.57 -10.56 -12.90
N LYS A 39 -14.63 -10.49 -12.09
CA LYS A 39 -14.55 -10.08 -10.68
C LYS A 39 -13.55 -10.95 -9.93
N TYR A 40 -13.54 -12.27 -10.16
CA TYR A 40 -12.72 -13.19 -9.39
C TYR A 40 -11.22 -12.98 -9.63
N LEU A 41 -10.81 -12.91 -10.91
CA LEU A 41 -9.42 -12.64 -11.31
C LEU A 41 -8.94 -11.27 -10.82
N LEU A 42 -9.82 -10.28 -10.88
CA LEU A 42 -9.55 -8.93 -10.42
C LEU A 42 -9.30 -8.89 -8.91
N TYR A 43 -10.19 -9.47 -8.10
CA TYR A 43 -10.02 -9.51 -6.65
C TYR A 43 -8.77 -10.27 -6.23
N LEU A 44 -8.46 -11.39 -6.88
CA LEU A 44 -7.26 -12.19 -6.58
C LEU A 44 -5.97 -11.42 -6.87
N PHE A 45 -5.91 -10.68 -7.98
CA PHE A 45 -4.81 -9.76 -8.26
C PHE A 45 -4.71 -8.63 -7.24
N PHE A 46 -5.84 -8.02 -6.86
CA PHE A 46 -5.87 -6.93 -5.89
C PHE A 46 -5.41 -7.35 -4.50
N ILE A 47 -5.90 -8.48 -4.00
CA ILE A 47 -5.49 -9.05 -2.71
C ILE A 47 -3.97 -9.27 -2.73
N SER A 48 -3.42 -9.85 -3.81
CA SER A 48 -1.98 -10.09 -3.95
C SER A 48 -1.16 -8.79 -3.87
N VAL A 49 -1.58 -7.74 -4.59
CA VAL A 49 -0.89 -6.43 -4.56
C VAL A 49 -0.97 -5.77 -3.18
N LEU A 50 -2.13 -5.84 -2.52
CA LEU A 50 -2.33 -5.26 -1.18
C LEU A 50 -1.51 -5.97 -0.10
N ILE A 51 -1.35 -7.29 -0.19
CA ILE A 51 -0.47 -8.06 0.70
C ILE A 51 0.98 -7.59 0.53
N VAL A 52 1.46 -7.44 -0.70
CA VAL A 52 2.83 -6.96 -0.96
C VAL A 52 3.03 -5.54 -0.42
N LEU A 53 2.08 -4.63 -0.65
CA LEU A 53 2.12 -3.27 -0.13
C LEU A 53 2.16 -3.24 1.40
N SER A 54 1.32 -4.07 2.05
CA SER A 54 1.28 -4.21 3.50
C SER A 54 2.61 -4.73 4.05
N PHE A 55 3.20 -5.73 3.39
CA PHE A 55 4.48 -6.29 3.78
C PHE A 55 5.61 -5.26 3.67
N VAL A 56 5.65 -4.46 2.60
CA VAL A 56 6.64 -3.37 2.43
C VAL A 56 6.47 -2.30 3.50
N MET A 57 5.24 -1.93 3.86
CA MET A 57 4.94 -0.99 4.96
C MET A 57 5.44 -1.52 6.31
N LEU A 58 5.17 -2.79 6.62
CA LEU A 58 5.63 -3.42 7.86
C LEU A 58 7.15 -3.48 7.91
N LEU A 59 7.82 -3.91 6.85
CA LEU A 59 9.28 -3.90 6.76
C LEU A 59 9.85 -2.49 6.98
N LYS A 60 9.19 -1.47 6.44
CA LYS A 60 9.57 -0.07 6.66
C LYS A 60 9.45 0.29 8.14
N LEU A 61 8.31 0.03 8.78
CA LEU A 61 8.08 0.28 10.21
C LEU A 61 9.14 -0.42 11.08
N PHE A 62 9.34 -1.73 10.90
CA PHE A 62 10.36 -2.50 11.62
C PHE A 62 11.77 -1.94 11.41
N TRP A 63 12.08 -1.43 10.21
CA TRP A 63 13.40 -0.85 9.94
C TRP A 63 13.61 0.50 10.60
N TYR A 64 12.58 1.35 10.68
CA TYR A 64 12.66 2.62 11.42
C TYR A 64 12.88 2.40 12.91
N GLU A 65 12.15 1.44 13.48
CA GLU A 65 12.25 1.06 14.88
C GLU A 65 13.63 0.47 15.19
N ARG A 66 14.09 -0.50 14.39
CA ARG A 66 15.35 -1.22 14.65
C ARG A 66 16.62 -0.43 14.33
N LYS A 67 16.63 0.40 13.28
CA LYS A 67 17.89 1.00 12.76
C LYS A 67 18.10 2.46 13.16
N LYS A 68 17.03 3.21 13.43
CA LYS A 68 17.15 4.66 13.64
C LYS A 68 16.61 5.15 14.98
N ASN A 69 15.88 4.33 15.74
CA ASN A 69 15.13 4.78 16.92
C ASN A 69 14.30 6.06 16.62
N VAL A 70 13.92 6.23 15.35
CA VAL A 70 13.19 7.39 14.86
C VAL A 70 11.74 7.01 14.94
N ARG A 71 10.99 7.76 15.74
CA ARG A 71 9.54 7.63 15.86
C ARG A 71 8.93 7.67 14.46
N THR A 72 8.36 6.55 14.01
CA THR A 72 7.59 6.46 12.77
C THR A 72 6.50 7.52 12.79
N SER A 73 6.31 8.26 11.70
CA SER A 73 5.35 9.37 11.71
C SER A 73 3.93 8.82 11.89
N VAL A 74 3.07 9.57 12.59
CA VAL A 74 1.63 9.23 12.74
C VAL A 74 0.99 9.00 11.36
N MET A 75 1.46 9.69 10.33
CA MET A 75 0.98 9.50 8.96
C MET A 75 1.37 8.16 8.35
N ASP A 76 2.55 7.62 8.66
CA ASP A 76 2.92 6.27 8.20
C ASP A 76 2.01 5.21 8.84
N TRP A 77 1.59 5.41 10.09
CA TRP A 77 0.61 4.56 10.77
C TRP A 77 -0.79 4.67 10.16
N ILE A 78 -1.26 5.88 9.90
CA ILE A 78 -2.56 6.09 9.22
C ILE A 78 -2.57 5.40 7.86
N LEU A 79 -1.49 5.51 7.08
CA LEU A 79 -1.39 4.86 5.76
C LEU A 79 -1.30 3.34 5.86
N THR A 80 -0.63 2.81 6.88
CA THR A 80 -0.59 1.36 7.12
C THR A 80 -1.97 0.84 7.51
N ILE A 81 -2.65 1.51 8.44
CA ILE A 81 -4.01 1.14 8.88
C ILE A 81 -4.99 1.23 7.72
N SER A 82 -4.93 2.28 6.89
CA SER A 82 -5.84 2.43 5.75
C SER A 82 -5.68 1.31 4.72
N ILE A 83 -4.45 0.87 4.44
CA ILE A 83 -4.18 -0.27 3.57
C ILE A 83 -4.74 -1.56 4.18
N VAL A 84 -4.55 -1.78 5.48
CA VAL A 84 -5.10 -2.97 6.17
C VAL A 84 -6.62 -2.99 6.13
N VAL A 85 -7.28 -1.86 6.39
CA VAL A 85 -8.75 -1.75 6.30
C VAL A 85 -9.24 -2.02 4.88
N LEU A 86 -8.57 -1.46 3.87
CA LEU A 86 -8.86 -1.74 2.45
C LEU A 86 -8.73 -3.23 2.13
N LEU A 87 -7.70 -3.90 2.66
CA LEU A 87 -7.45 -5.31 2.46
C LEU A 87 -8.57 -6.16 3.08
N VAL A 88 -9.00 -5.84 4.31
CA VAL A 88 -10.13 -6.51 4.97
C VAL A 88 -11.44 -6.30 4.19
N TYR A 89 -11.71 -5.08 3.74
CA TYR A 89 -12.90 -4.77 2.95
C TYR A 89 -12.94 -5.58 1.64
N ILE A 90 -11.82 -5.63 0.92
CA ILE A 90 -11.71 -6.37 -0.35
C ILE A 90 -11.83 -7.88 -0.12
N LEU A 91 -11.24 -8.41 0.95
CA LEU A 91 -11.42 -9.82 1.33
C LEU A 91 -12.89 -10.14 1.65
N PHE A 92 -13.57 -9.24 2.34
CA PHE A 92 -14.99 -9.41 2.64
C PHE A 92 -15.84 -9.40 1.37
N GLU A 93 -15.64 -8.45 0.46
CA GLU A 93 -16.33 -8.43 -0.83
C GLU A 93 -16.03 -9.68 -1.67
N TYR A 94 -14.79 -10.19 -1.63
CA TYR A 94 -14.41 -11.43 -2.32
C TYR A 94 -15.13 -12.66 -1.76
N LEU A 95 -15.30 -12.76 -0.44
CA LEU A 95 -16.03 -13.87 0.19
C LEU A 95 -17.54 -13.84 -0.07
N GLN A 96 -18.08 -12.67 -0.44
CA GLN A 96 -19.50 -12.50 -0.81
C GLN A 96 -19.77 -12.77 -2.29
N LEU A 97 -18.73 -13.03 -3.10
CA LEU A 97 -18.81 -13.25 -4.53
C LEU A 97 -19.09 -14.72 -4.88
#